data_AF-A0A1C4UMY4-F1
#
_entry.id   AF-A0A1C4UMY4-F1
#
_cell.length_a   1.000
_cell.length_b   1.000
_cell.length_c   1.000
_cell.angle_alpha   90.00
_cell.angle_beta   90.00
_cell.angle_gamma   90.00
#
_symmetry.space_group_name_H-M   'P 1'
#
loop_
_entity.id
_entity.type
_entity.pdbx_description
1 polymer ?
#
loop_
_entity_poly.entity_id
_entity_poly.type
_entity_poly.pdbx_seq_one_letter_code
_entity_poly.pdbx_strand_id
1 'polypeptide(L)'
;MLGLPAHVTACLFDLDGVLTQTARVHNAAWTQTFDEFLRQRATVSGEPFQPFDPGPDYNRYVDGRPRADGVRSFLASRGIVLPEGNPDDPPEAETVNGLGNRKNVLLLHRLRTDGVEVYPGSVRYLKAATAAGLRRAVVTASANGGEVVAVAGFEPLLEARVDGLVARAQGLRGKPHPDTFLAGARLLGVDPTQAAVFEDALSGVAAGRAGGFGYVVGVDRVGQADELLAHGADIVVTDLADLLDRADPPAPNRTATDPLAAERGSG
;
A
#
# COMPACT_ATOMS: atom_id res chain seq x y z
N MET A 1 -6.07 -26.29 0.47
CA MET A 1 -4.98 -25.85 -0.42
C MET A 1 -4.97 -24.33 -0.39
N LEU A 2 -3.81 -23.70 -0.57
CA LEU A 2 -3.71 -22.24 -0.52
C LEU A 2 -3.37 -21.63 -1.88
N GLY A 3 -3.19 -22.45 -2.93
CA GLY A 3 -2.80 -21.94 -4.24
C GLY A 3 -1.40 -21.33 -4.23
N LEU A 4 -0.56 -21.76 -3.28
CA LEU A 4 0.82 -21.30 -3.10
C LEU A 4 1.79 -22.45 -3.36
N PRO A 5 2.98 -22.18 -3.92
CA PRO A 5 4.01 -23.20 -4.05
C PRO A 5 4.37 -23.82 -2.68
N ALA A 6 4.66 -25.12 -2.65
CA ALA A 6 4.94 -25.85 -1.40
C ALA A 6 6.13 -25.31 -0.57
N HIS A 7 7.03 -24.53 -1.17
CA HIS A 7 8.17 -23.94 -0.48
C HIS A 7 7.83 -22.65 0.27
N VAL A 8 6.63 -22.09 0.05
CA VAL A 8 6.17 -20.87 0.72
C VAL A 8 5.73 -21.20 2.15
N THR A 9 6.34 -20.52 3.12
CA THR A 9 6.06 -20.65 4.56
C THR A 9 5.58 -19.34 5.20
N ALA A 10 5.56 -18.24 4.44
CA ALA A 10 5.10 -16.93 4.91
C ALA A 10 4.32 -16.14 3.86
N CYS A 11 3.42 -15.28 4.31
CA CYS A 11 2.60 -14.38 3.51
C CYS A 11 2.79 -12.92 3.96
N LEU A 12 3.17 -12.04 3.04
CA LEU A 12 3.28 -10.61 3.26
C LEU A 12 2.20 -9.92 2.43
N PHE A 13 1.21 -9.38 3.12
CA PHE A 13 0.07 -8.72 2.47
C PHE A 13 0.31 -7.21 2.44
N ASP A 14 0.03 -6.56 1.30
CA ASP A 14 -0.35 -5.15 1.38
C ASP A 14 -1.65 -5.00 2.18
N LEU A 15 -1.96 -3.77 2.58
CA LEU A 15 -3.14 -3.44 3.33
C LEU A 15 -4.24 -2.93 2.41
N ASP A 16 -3.99 -1.84 1.69
CA ASP A 16 -4.99 -1.13 0.92
C ASP A 16 -5.14 -1.79 -0.45
N GLY A 17 -6.37 -2.09 -0.87
CA GLY A 17 -6.61 -2.85 -2.09
C GLY A 17 -6.40 -4.36 -1.96
N VAL A 18 -5.67 -4.83 -0.94
CA VAL A 18 -5.51 -6.27 -0.67
C VAL A 18 -6.42 -6.75 0.46
N LEU A 19 -6.23 -6.25 1.68
CA LEU A 19 -7.03 -6.64 2.86
C LEU A 19 -8.17 -5.66 3.14
N THR A 20 -7.96 -4.37 2.89
CA THR A 20 -8.86 -3.28 3.26
C THR A 20 -9.15 -2.32 2.11
N GLN A 21 -10.30 -1.65 2.15
CA GLN A 21 -10.77 -0.68 1.16
C GLN A 21 -10.59 0.77 1.65
N THR A 22 -9.42 1.12 2.20
CA THR A 22 -9.26 2.44 2.86
C THR A 22 -9.14 3.61 1.89
N ALA A 23 -8.94 3.36 0.59
CA ALA A 23 -8.86 4.41 -0.43
C ALA A 23 -10.06 5.37 -0.36
N ARG A 24 -11.27 4.84 -0.13
CA ARG A 24 -12.49 5.64 0.07
C ARG A 24 -12.39 6.57 1.28
N VAL A 25 -11.90 6.05 2.40
CA VAL A 25 -11.75 6.82 3.65
C VAL A 25 -10.65 7.88 3.51
N HIS A 26 -9.54 7.54 2.85
CA HIS A 26 -8.47 8.48 2.51
C HIS A 26 -8.98 9.61 1.63
N ASN A 27 -9.74 9.28 0.58
CA ASN A 27 -10.31 10.24 -0.35
C ASN A 27 -11.31 11.18 0.34
N ALA A 28 -12.19 10.65 1.19
CA ALA A 28 -13.11 11.46 1.98
C ALA A 28 -12.38 12.43 2.92
N ALA A 29 -11.31 11.97 3.60
CA ALA A 29 -10.51 12.82 4.47
C ALA A 29 -9.77 13.92 3.69
N TRP A 30 -9.25 13.62 2.50
CA TRP A 30 -8.64 14.62 1.61
C TRP A 30 -9.64 15.65 1.11
N THR A 31 -10.78 15.19 0.60
CA THR A 31 -11.88 16.04 0.12
C THR A 31 -12.27 17.04 1.18
N GLN A 32 -12.54 16.56 2.40
CA GLN A 32 -12.90 17.46 3.50
C GLN A 32 -11.78 18.46 3.82
N THR A 33 -10.52 18.01 3.93
CA THR A 33 -9.39 18.88 4.26
C THR A 33 -9.21 20.00 3.25
N PHE A 34 -9.22 19.65 1.95
CA PHE A 34 -9.01 20.63 0.89
C PHE A 34 -10.20 21.56 0.73
N ASP A 35 -11.44 21.05 0.77
CA ASP A 35 -12.63 21.88 0.66
C ASP A 35 -12.73 22.89 1.80
N GLU A 36 -12.45 22.48 3.04
CA GLU A 36 -12.45 23.39 4.19
C GLU A 36 -11.41 24.51 4.00
N PHE A 37 -10.19 24.15 3.59
CA PHE A 37 -9.12 25.12 3.31
C PHE A 37 -9.49 26.08 2.17
N LEU A 38 -9.98 25.56 1.04
CA LEU A 38 -10.32 26.36 -0.13
C LEU A 38 -11.51 27.28 0.13
N ARG A 39 -12.52 26.86 0.92
CA ARG A 39 -13.63 27.72 1.34
C ARG A 39 -13.16 28.88 2.22
N GLN A 40 -12.29 28.59 3.20
CA GLN A 40 -11.72 29.62 4.06
C GLN A 40 -10.93 30.64 3.23
N ARG A 41 -10.09 30.16 2.31
CA ARG A 41 -9.31 31.02 1.41
C ARG A 41 -10.19 31.85 0.49
N ALA A 42 -11.23 31.26 -0.11
CA ALA A 42 -12.18 31.97 -0.97
C ALA A 42 -12.89 33.11 -0.21
N THR A 43 -13.23 32.88 1.06
CA THR A 43 -13.86 33.90 1.92
C THR A 43 -12.92 35.08 2.20
N VAL A 44 -11.62 34.83 2.39
CA VAL A 44 -10.63 35.86 2.73
C VAL A 44 -10.15 36.62 1.49
N SER A 45 -9.91 35.92 0.38
CA SER A 45 -9.33 36.49 -0.86
C SER A 45 -10.37 37.04 -1.83
N GLY A 46 -11.62 36.60 -1.74
CA GLY A 46 -12.66 36.86 -2.74
C GLY A 46 -12.53 36.02 -4.01
N GLU A 47 -11.57 35.08 -4.07
CA GLU A 47 -11.44 34.13 -5.18
C GLU A 47 -12.62 33.14 -5.22
N PRO A 48 -13.06 32.67 -6.41
CA PRO A 48 -14.09 31.64 -6.50
C PRO A 48 -13.70 30.35 -5.80
N PHE A 49 -14.60 29.79 -4.99
CA PHE A 49 -14.42 28.45 -4.43
C PHE A 49 -14.55 27.40 -5.54
N GLN A 50 -13.47 26.66 -5.77
CA GLN A 50 -13.46 25.47 -6.62
C GLN A 50 -13.17 24.25 -5.73
N PRO A 51 -14.09 23.29 -5.60
CA PRO A 51 -13.90 22.13 -4.73
C PRO A 51 -12.79 21.20 -5.23
N PHE A 52 -12.30 20.36 -4.33
CA PHE A 52 -11.48 19.20 -4.66
C PHE A 52 -12.36 18.13 -5.32
N ASP A 53 -11.94 17.62 -6.47
CA ASP A 53 -12.64 16.51 -7.13
C ASP A 53 -12.12 15.15 -6.63
N PRO A 54 -12.94 14.35 -5.92
CA PRO A 54 -12.51 13.06 -5.39
C PRO A 54 -12.17 12.02 -6.48
N GLY A 55 -12.46 12.25 -7.76
CA GLY A 55 -11.99 11.38 -8.84
C GLY A 55 -10.69 11.91 -9.46
N PRO A 56 -10.78 12.77 -10.50
CA PRO A 56 -9.63 13.33 -11.21
C PRO A 56 -8.55 13.98 -10.34
N ASP A 57 -8.89 14.83 -9.36
CA ASP A 57 -7.86 15.51 -8.56
C ASP A 57 -7.17 14.51 -7.61
N TYR A 58 -7.94 13.62 -6.98
CA TYR A 58 -7.37 12.56 -6.14
C TYR A 58 -6.37 11.70 -6.91
N ASN A 59 -6.80 11.12 -8.03
CA ASN A 59 -5.97 10.22 -8.84
C ASN A 59 -4.72 10.91 -9.38
N ARG A 60 -4.83 12.18 -9.79
CA ARG A 60 -3.72 12.90 -10.43
C ARG A 60 -2.72 13.46 -9.43
N TYR A 61 -3.21 14.04 -8.33
CA TYR A 61 -2.38 14.87 -7.47
C TYR A 61 -2.07 14.25 -6.11
N VAL A 62 -2.84 13.27 -5.65
CA VAL A 62 -2.79 12.80 -4.25
C VAL A 62 -2.48 11.31 -4.16
N ASP A 63 -3.11 10.50 -4.99
CA ASP A 63 -3.02 9.05 -4.89
C ASP A 63 -1.59 8.54 -5.07
N GLY A 64 -1.23 7.52 -4.27
CA GLY A 64 0.12 6.93 -4.27
C GLY A 64 1.27 7.85 -3.81
N ARG A 65 1.01 9.09 -3.39
CA ARG A 65 2.06 10.05 -2.99
C ARG A 65 2.20 10.17 -1.47
N PRO A 66 3.41 10.51 -0.98
CA PRO A 66 3.57 10.97 0.40
C PRO A 66 2.62 12.13 0.72
N ARG A 67 2.16 12.21 1.97
CA ARG A 67 1.10 13.15 2.38
C ARG A 67 1.41 14.61 2.05
N ALA A 68 2.63 15.07 2.37
CA ALA A 68 3.08 16.43 2.06
C ALA A 68 3.17 16.67 0.54
N ASP A 69 3.61 15.67 -0.23
CA ASP A 69 3.66 15.75 -1.69
C ASP A 69 2.26 15.87 -2.30
N GLY A 70 1.27 15.15 -1.76
CA GLY A 70 -0.13 15.26 -2.16
C GLY A 70 -0.69 16.67 -1.95
N VAL A 71 -0.42 17.28 -0.79
CA VAL A 71 -0.79 18.68 -0.50
C VAL A 71 -0.13 19.63 -1.50
N ARG A 72 1.19 19.55 -1.68
CA ARG A 72 1.93 20.42 -2.63
C ARG A 72 1.40 20.30 -4.04
N SER A 73 1.29 19.07 -4.52
CA SER A 73 0.86 18.74 -5.88
C SER A 73 -0.54 19.28 -6.18
N PHE A 74 -1.50 19.04 -5.27
CA PHE A 74 -2.86 19.54 -5.46
C PHE A 74 -2.94 21.07 -5.36
N LEU A 75 -2.35 21.69 -4.34
CA LEU A 75 -2.41 23.14 -4.18
C LEU A 75 -1.72 23.88 -5.33
N ALA A 76 -0.59 23.36 -5.83
CA ALA A 76 0.08 23.89 -7.01
C ALA A 76 -0.82 23.84 -8.26
N SER A 77 -1.68 22.82 -8.40
CA SER A 77 -2.66 22.74 -9.49
C SER A 77 -3.69 23.88 -9.46
N ARG A 78 -3.85 24.53 -8.30
CA ARG A 78 -4.72 25.69 -8.08
C ARG A 78 -3.93 27.01 -7.98
N GLY A 79 -2.63 27.00 -8.29
CA GLY A 79 -1.77 28.18 -8.17
C GLY A 79 -1.48 28.60 -6.72
N ILE A 80 -1.72 27.71 -5.75
CA ILE A 80 -1.53 27.98 -4.32
C ILE A 80 -0.19 27.37 -3.89
N VAL A 81 0.65 28.19 -3.25
CA VAL A 81 1.90 27.76 -2.63
C VAL A 81 1.82 28.09 -1.14
N LEU A 82 2.02 27.08 -0.31
CA LEU A 82 2.15 27.23 1.14
C LEU A 82 3.62 27.03 1.55
N PRO A 83 4.08 27.65 2.64
CA PRO A 83 5.34 27.27 3.28
C PRO A 83 5.32 25.77 3.63
N GLU A 84 6.47 25.10 3.55
CA GLU A 84 6.54 23.67 3.88
C GLU A 84 6.13 23.40 5.34
N GLY A 85 6.54 24.26 6.27
CA GLY A 85 6.32 24.07 7.70
C GLY A 85 7.18 22.95 8.29
N ASN A 86 6.92 22.58 9.55
CA ASN A 86 7.58 21.45 10.22
C ASN A 86 6.66 20.23 10.26
N PRO A 87 7.21 18.99 10.28
CA PRO A 87 6.40 17.77 10.42
C PRO A 87 5.46 17.76 11.64
N ASP A 88 5.84 18.45 12.72
CA ASP A 88 5.09 18.56 13.97
C ASP A 88 4.15 19.78 14.02
N ASP A 89 3.99 20.50 12.91
CA ASP A 89 3.07 21.64 12.83
C ASP A 89 1.64 21.21 13.20
N PRO A 90 0.91 22.04 13.96
CA PRO A 90 -0.46 21.72 14.34
C PRO A 90 -1.37 21.68 13.10
N PRO A 91 -2.47 20.91 13.09
CA PRO A 91 -3.45 20.85 12.01
C PRO A 91 -3.98 22.20 11.53
N GLU A 92 -3.97 23.21 12.40
CA GLU A 92 -4.44 24.56 12.13
C GLU A 92 -3.44 25.40 11.32
N ALA A 93 -2.16 25.01 11.29
CA ALA A 93 -1.12 25.75 10.58
C ALA A 93 -1.35 25.75 9.05
N GLU A 94 -1.24 26.93 8.44
CA GLU A 94 -1.32 27.11 6.97
C GLU A 94 0.02 26.78 6.30
N THR A 95 0.50 25.56 6.54
CA THR A 95 1.70 24.99 5.93
C THR A 95 1.35 23.68 5.24
N VAL A 96 2.24 23.19 4.36
CA VAL A 96 2.09 21.88 3.73
C VAL A 96 1.93 20.77 4.78
N ASN A 97 2.78 20.80 5.81
CA ASN A 97 2.72 19.82 6.89
C ASN A 97 1.50 20.00 7.80
N GLY A 98 1.09 21.24 8.12
CA GLY A 98 -0.12 21.50 8.90
C GLY A 98 -1.38 20.96 8.22
N LEU A 99 -1.54 21.20 6.91
CA LEU A 99 -2.68 20.69 6.14
C LEU A 99 -2.65 19.16 5.99
N GLY A 100 -1.46 18.58 5.82
CA GLY A 100 -1.28 17.13 5.88
C GLY A 100 -1.68 16.56 7.26
N ASN A 101 -1.31 17.22 8.35
CA ASN A 101 -1.66 16.80 9.71
C ASN A 101 -3.17 16.92 9.97
N ARG A 102 -3.83 17.95 9.45
CA ARG A 102 -5.30 18.06 9.46
C ARG A 102 -5.98 16.88 8.77
N LYS A 103 -5.54 16.52 7.56
CA LYS A 103 -6.04 15.32 6.87
C LYS A 103 -5.84 14.06 7.70
N ASN A 104 -4.71 13.95 8.41
CA ASN A 104 -4.44 12.76 9.22
C ASN A 104 -5.36 12.65 10.42
N VAL A 105 -5.64 13.76 11.11
CA VAL A 105 -6.62 13.81 12.20
C VAL A 105 -7.99 13.37 11.69
N LEU A 106 -8.45 13.91 10.57
CA LEU A 106 -9.73 13.53 9.96
C LEU A 106 -9.76 12.07 9.52
N LEU A 107 -8.67 11.55 8.95
CA LEU A 107 -8.57 10.14 8.57
C LEU A 107 -8.69 9.23 9.80
N LEU A 108 -7.89 9.47 10.85
CA LEU A 108 -7.93 8.67 12.07
C LEU A 108 -9.31 8.73 12.76
N HIS A 109 -9.95 9.90 12.76
CA HIS A 109 -11.32 10.04 13.26
C HIS A 109 -12.28 9.15 12.46
N ARG A 110 -12.29 9.25 11.13
CA ARG A 110 -13.15 8.44 10.25
C ARG A 110 -12.90 6.95 10.40
N LEU A 111 -11.64 6.51 10.48
CA LEU A 111 -11.32 5.10 10.72
C LEU A 111 -11.96 4.60 12.02
N ARG A 112 -11.91 5.39 13.10
CA ARG A 112 -12.47 5.01 14.40
C ARG A 112 -13.99 5.08 14.47
N THR A 113 -14.63 6.01 13.77
CA THR A 113 -16.08 6.21 13.81
C THR A 113 -16.82 5.38 12.77
N ASP A 114 -16.31 5.36 11.55
CA ASP A 114 -16.98 4.77 10.39
C ASP A 114 -16.48 3.33 10.14
N GLY A 115 -15.33 2.97 10.74
CA GLY A 115 -14.68 1.69 10.58
C GLY A 115 -13.87 1.59 9.28
N VAL A 116 -13.50 0.35 8.94
CA VAL A 116 -12.81 0.01 7.70
C VAL A 116 -13.53 -1.13 7.02
N GLU A 117 -13.90 -0.94 5.75
CA GLU A 117 -14.38 -2.02 4.90
C GLU A 117 -13.21 -2.96 4.57
N VAL A 118 -13.41 -4.26 4.82
CA VAL A 118 -12.45 -5.31 4.45
C VAL A 118 -12.89 -6.02 3.18
N TYR A 119 -11.96 -6.67 2.48
CA TYR A 119 -12.30 -7.63 1.43
C TYR A 119 -12.59 -8.99 2.06
N PRO A 120 -13.84 -9.50 2.04
CA PRO A 120 -14.21 -10.71 2.78
C PRO A 120 -13.42 -11.94 2.35
N GLY A 121 -13.18 -12.11 1.05
CA GLY A 121 -12.39 -13.21 0.51
C GLY A 121 -10.90 -13.12 0.88
N SER A 122 -10.32 -11.92 0.93
CA SER A 122 -8.98 -11.69 1.45
C SER A 122 -8.85 -12.03 2.93
N VAL A 123 -9.82 -11.64 3.77
CA VAL A 123 -9.81 -12.00 5.20
C VAL A 123 -10.00 -13.51 5.39
N ARG A 124 -10.83 -14.16 4.56
CA ARG A 124 -10.96 -15.62 4.54
C ARG A 124 -9.64 -16.29 4.20
N TYR A 125 -8.92 -15.78 3.20
CA TYR A 125 -7.60 -16.27 2.82
C TYR A 125 -6.57 -16.08 3.95
N LEU A 126 -6.53 -14.90 4.58
CA LEU A 126 -5.67 -14.62 5.72
C LEU A 126 -5.90 -15.63 6.86
N LYS A 127 -7.16 -15.92 7.20
CA LYS A 127 -7.52 -16.94 8.20
C LYS A 127 -7.09 -18.35 7.78
N ALA A 128 -7.22 -18.69 6.50
CA ALA A 128 -6.76 -19.98 5.98
C ALA A 128 -5.23 -20.12 6.05
N ALA A 129 -4.48 -19.05 5.75
CA ALA A 129 -3.03 -19.01 5.92
C ALA A 129 -2.63 -19.19 7.40
N THR A 130 -3.36 -18.56 8.33
CA THR A 130 -3.19 -18.80 9.78
C THR A 130 -3.41 -20.27 10.14
N ALA A 131 -4.52 -20.87 9.69
CA ALA A 131 -4.87 -22.25 9.99
C ALA A 131 -3.85 -23.27 9.41
N ALA A 132 -3.20 -22.92 8.31
CA ALA A 132 -2.14 -23.71 7.69
C ALA A 132 -0.75 -23.52 8.36
N GLY A 133 -0.65 -22.65 9.37
CA GLY A 133 0.61 -22.40 10.09
C GLY A 133 1.62 -21.53 9.34
N LEU A 134 1.22 -20.88 8.24
CA LEU A 134 2.08 -19.90 7.56
C LEU A 134 2.30 -18.70 8.47
N ARG A 135 3.46 -18.04 8.37
CA ARG A 135 3.75 -16.76 9.04
C ARG A 135 3.09 -15.61 8.25
N ARG A 136 2.56 -14.58 8.90
CA ARG A 136 1.86 -13.48 8.21
C ARG A 136 2.33 -12.11 8.69
N ALA A 137 2.58 -11.22 7.73
CA ALA A 137 2.83 -9.82 7.99
C ALA A 137 1.96 -8.94 7.09
N VAL A 138 1.71 -7.71 7.56
CA VAL A 138 1.24 -6.63 6.70
C VAL A 138 2.40 -5.69 6.39
N VAL A 139 2.48 -5.26 5.13
CA VAL A 139 3.47 -4.31 4.64
C VAL A 139 2.75 -3.20 3.88
N THR A 140 2.72 -1.98 4.40
CA THR A 140 2.00 -0.84 3.80
C THR A 140 2.86 0.42 3.80
N ALA A 141 2.68 1.27 2.80
CA ALA A 141 3.30 2.60 2.77
C ALA A 141 2.62 3.59 3.74
N SER A 142 1.40 3.30 4.20
CA SER A 142 0.65 4.17 5.09
C SER A 142 1.29 4.23 6.48
N ALA A 143 1.47 5.44 7.02
CA ALA A 143 1.87 5.62 8.41
C ALA A 143 0.77 5.21 9.42
N ASN A 144 -0.45 4.94 8.95
CA ASN A 144 -1.60 4.59 9.79
C ASN A 144 -1.91 3.09 9.75
N GLY A 145 -0.99 2.25 9.25
CA GLY A 145 -1.21 0.81 9.11
C GLY A 145 -1.64 0.14 10.42
N GLY A 146 -1.09 0.57 11.56
CA GLY A 146 -1.51 0.05 12.87
C GLY A 146 -2.95 0.34 13.24
N GLU A 147 -3.43 1.56 13.00
CA GLU A 147 -4.83 1.92 13.28
C GLU A 147 -5.79 1.13 12.37
N VAL A 148 -5.47 1.02 11.08
CA VAL A 148 -6.29 0.27 10.11
C VAL A 148 -6.39 -1.21 10.50
N VAL A 149 -5.28 -1.84 10.87
CA VAL A 149 -5.25 -3.25 11.31
C VAL A 149 -6.09 -3.45 12.59
N ALA A 150 -5.99 -2.52 13.55
CA ALA A 150 -6.73 -2.59 14.81
C ALA A 150 -8.24 -2.44 14.56
N VAL A 151 -8.65 -1.42 13.81
CA VAL A 151 -10.07 -1.16 13.47
C VAL A 151 -10.67 -2.30 12.64
N ALA A 152 -9.90 -2.86 11.69
CA ALA A 152 -10.36 -3.96 10.86
C ALA A 152 -10.42 -5.31 11.60
N GLY A 153 -9.86 -5.40 12.81
CA GLY A 153 -10.03 -6.53 13.73
C GLY A 153 -9.24 -7.79 13.38
N PHE A 154 -8.20 -7.69 12.54
CA PHE A 154 -7.36 -8.83 12.17
C PHE A 154 -5.94 -8.79 12.74
N GLU A 155 -5.67 -7.91 13.71
CA GLU A 155 -4.39 -7.87 14.44
C GLU A 155 -3.95 -9.23 15.01
N PRO A 156 -4.83 -10.07 15.62
CA PRO A 156 -4.43 -11.39 16.11
C PRO A 156 -4.04 -12.38 15.01
N LEU A 157 -4.31 -12.05 13.74
CA LEU A 157 -3.97 -12.89 12.59
C LEU A 157 -2.60 -12.55 11.99
N LEU A 158 -1.89 -11.56 12.53
CA LEU A 158 -0.62 -11.06 12.00
C LEU A 158 0.48 -11.14 13.06
N GLU A 159 1.66 -11.64 12.69
CA GLU A 159 2.82 -11.67 13.58
C GLU A 159 3.71 -10.43 13.45
N ALA A 160 3.64 -9.71 12.32
CA ALA A 160 4.47 -8.54 12.08
C ALA A 160 3.75 -7.47 11.23
N ARG A 161 4.22 -6.24 11.35
CA ARG A 161 3.78 -5.10 10.55
C ARG A 161 4.97 -4.24 10.14
N VAL A 162 5.04 -3.88 8.87
CA VAL A 162 5.92 -2.84 8.35
C VAL A 162 5.03 -1.75 7.76
N ASP A 163 4.87 -0.64 8.49
CA ASP A 163 4.10 0.52 8.05
C ASP A 163 5.01 1.70 7.69
N GLY A 164 4.42 2.82 7.26
CA GLY A 164 5.17 4.02 6.89
C GLY A 164 5.99 4.64 8.04
N LEU A 165 5.63 4.38 9.30
CA LEU A 165 6.43 4.82 10.45
C LEU A 165 7.67 3.97 10.60
N VAL A 166 7.52 2.64 10.49
CA VAL A 166 8.65 1.69 10.50
C VAL A 166 9.61 1.98 9.33
N ALA A 167 9.07 2.18 8.12
CA ALA A 167 9.87 2.49 6.94
C ALA A 167 10.71 3.76 7.13
N ARG A 168 10.11 4.84 7.65
CA ARG A 168 10.83 6.08 7.93
C ARG A 168 11.90 5.88 9.01
N ALA A 169 11.55 5.24 10.13
CA ALA A 169 12.46 5.04 11.24
C ALA A 169 13.70 4.21 10.85
N GLN A 170 13.54 3.28 9.90
CA GLN A 170 14.62 2.41 9.42
C GLN A 170 15.25 2.89 8.09
N GLY A 171 14.81 4.02 7.53
CA GLY A 171 15.33 4.52 6.24
C GLY A 171 15.05 3.60 5.05
N LEU A 172 13.96 2.84 5.09
CA LEU A 172 13.58 1.91 4.02
C LEU A 172 13.00 2.68 2.84
N ARG A 173 13.44 2.35 1.62
CA ARG A 173 12.81 2.90 0.41
C ARG A 173 11.46 2.23 0.21
N GLY A 174 10.45 3.03 -0.12
CA GLY A 174 9.12 2.52 -0.46
C GLY A 174 9.10 1.77 -1.80
N LYS A 175 7.97 1.09 -2.06
CA LYS A 175 7.65 0.47 -3.36
C LYS A 175 7.89 1.51 -4.49
N PRO A 176 8.52 1.14 -5.62
CA PRO A 176 8.81 -0.23 -6.08
C PRO A 176 10.11 -0.85 -5.56
N HIS A 177 10.82 -0.20 -4.63
CA HIS A 177 11.96 -0.84 -3.98
C HIS A 177 11.48 -1.95 -3.01
N PRO A 178 12.23 -3.06 -2.88
CA PRO A 178 11.80 -4.23 -2.11
C PRO A 178 11.98 -4.06 -0.60
N ASP A 179 12.63 -2.99 -0.14
CA ASP A 179 13.13 -2.81 1.23
C ASP A 179 12.04 -3.07 2.30
N THR A 180 10.82 -2.60 2.10
CA THR A 180 9.72 -2.78 3.06
C THR A 180 9.22 -4.22 3.15
N PHE A 181 9.14 -4.94 2.01
CA PHE A 181 8.81 -6.37 2.02
C PHE A 181 9.95 -7.21 2.61
N LEU A 182 11.21 -6.91 2.26
CA LEU A 182 12.38 -7.58 2.83
C LEU A 182 12.44 -7.38 4.35
N ALA A 183 12.09 -6.19 4.84
CA ALA A 183 11.95 -5.95 6.27
C ALA A 183 10.86 -6.82 6.90
N GLY A 184 9.72 -7.00 6.22
CA GLY A 184 8.64 -7.89 6.66
C GLY A 184 9.10 -9.35 6.76
N ALA A 185 9.81 -9.87 5.75
CA ALA A 185 10.33 -11.23 5.75
C ALA A 185 11.32 -11.46 6.90
N ARG A 186 12.20 -10.49 7.13
CA ARG A 186 13.15 -10.47 8.26
C ARG A 186 12.44 -10.48 9.61
N LEU A 187 11.36 -9.70 9.79
CA LEU A 187 10.57 -9.72 11.03
C LEU A 187 9.86 -11.07 11.26
N LEU A 188 9.46 -11.75 10.18
CA LEU A 188 8.89 -13.08 10.25
C LEU A 188 9.94 -14.19 10.45
N GLY A 189 11.23 -13.88 10.27
CA GLY A 189 12.33 -14.83 10.39
C GLY A 189 12.44 -15.80 9.21
N VAL A 190 12.02 -15.39 8.01
CA VAL A 190 11.99 -16.24 6.81
C VAL A 190 12.85 -15.68 5.69
N ASP A 191 13.38 -16.56 4.85
CA ASP A 191 14.03 -16.16 3.60
C ASP A 191 13.00 -15.63 2.59
N PRO A 192 13.27 -14.55 1.84
CA PRO A 192 12.33 -14.03 0.85
C PRO A 192 11.87 -15.09 -0.17
N THR A 193 12.74 -16.03 -0.55
CA THR A 193 12.39 -17.12 -1.47
C THR A 193 11.37 -18.10 -0.90
N GLN A 194 11.11 -18.07 0.41
CA GLN A 194 10.08 -18.87 1.09
C GLN A 194 8.83 -18.04 1.45
N ALA A 195 8.72 -16.83 0.92
CA ALA A 195 7.61 -15.94 1.23
C ALA A 195 6.84 -15.54 -0.03
N ALA A 196 5.53 -15.41 0.12
CA ALA A 196 4.64 -14.86 -0.91
C ALA A 196 4.29 -13.40 -0.59
N VAL A 197 4.30 -12.54 -1.61
CA VAL A 197 3.81 -11.16 -1.55
C VAL A 197 2.43 -11.08 -2.19
N PHE A 198 1.50 -10.36 -1.56
CA PHE A 198 0.15 -10.11 -2.08
C PHE A 198 -0.02 -8.61 -2.29
N GLU A 199 -0.28 -8.19 -3.52
CA GLU A 199 -0.33 -6.77 -3.89
C GLU A 199 -1.35 -6.45 -4.98
N ASP A 200 -1.99 -5.29 -4.94
CA ASP A 200 -2.90 -4.79 -5.97
C ASP A 200 -2.25 -3.75 -6.91
N ALA A 201 -1.19 -3.07 -6.49
CA ALA A 201 -0.51 -2.04 -7.27
C ALA A 201 0.74 -2.54 -8.03
N LEU A 202 0.96 -2.00 -9.23
CA LEU A 202 2.11 -2.31 -10.09
C LEU A 202 3.45 -2.12 -9.36
N SER A 203 3.58 -1.04 -8.58
CA SER A 203 4.81 -0.73 -7.86
C SER A 203 5.12 -1.76 -6.78
N GLY A 204 4.12 -2.26 -6.06
CA GLY A 204 4.35 -3.28 -5.04
C GLY A 204 4.53 -4.68 -5.60
N VAL A 205 3.88 -5.03 -6.72
CA VAL A 205 4.21 -6.24 -7.48
C VAL A 205 5.68 -6.20 -7.93
N ALA A 206 6.12 -5.08 -8.51
CA ALA A 206 7.51 -4.89 -8.89
C ALA A 206 8.47 -4.99 -7.68
N ALA A 207 8.06 -4.51 -6.51
CA ALA A 207 8.83 -4.66 -5.27
C ALA A 207 8.95 -6.13 -4.82
N GLY A 208 7.86 -6.91 -4.89
CA GLY A 208 7.89 -8.35 -4.61
C GLY A 208 8.84 -9.08 -5.56
N ARG A 209 8.78 -8.77 -6.85
CA ARG A 209 9.67 -9.36 -7.86
C ARG A 209 11.14 -8.98 -7.62
N ALA A 210 11.42 -7.69 -7.41
CA ALA A 210 12.77 -7.19 -7.17
C ALA A 210 13.38 -7.73 -5.85
N GLY A 211 12.55 -8.05 -4.87
CA GLY A 211 12.96 -8.66 -3.60
C GLY A 211 13.27 -10.15 -3.70
N GLY A 212 13.08 -10.77 -4.87
CA GLY A 212 13.35 -12.18 -5.08
C GLY A 212 12.38 -13.11 -4.34
N PHE A 213 11.20 -12.61 -3.97
CA PHE A 213 10.19 -13.37 -3.25
C PHE A 213 9.81 -14.67 -3.99
N GLY A 214 9.48 -15.71 -3.22
CA GLY A 214 9.19 -17.04 -3.76
C GLY A 214 7.95 -17.09 -4.65
N TYR A 215 7.01 -16.18 -4.38
CA TYR A 215 5.79 -16.02 -5.16
C TYR A 215 5.22 -14.60 -5.02
N VAL A 216 4.70 -14.04 -6.11
CA VAL A 216 4.05 -12.72 -6.13
C VAL A 216 2.63 -12.87 -6.66
N VAL A 217 1.65 -12.59 -5.81
CA VAL A 217 0.22 -12.61 -6.14
C VAL A 217 -0.24 -11.18 -6.40
N GLY A 218 -0.62 -10.91 -7.64
CA GLY A 218 -1.33 -9.68 -8.01
C GLY A 218 -2.83 -9.81 -7.70
N VAL A 219 -3.43 -8.76 -7.13
CA VAL A 219 -4.87 -8.67 -6.87
C VAL A 219 -5.46 -7.58 -7.76
N ASP A 220 -6.16 -7.97 -8.81
CA ASP A 220 -6.71 -7.02 -9.75
C ASP A 220 -7.99 -6.37 -9.20
N ARG A 221 -7.87 -5.11 -8.79
CA ARG A 221 -8.99 -4.28 -8.30
C ARG A 221 -9.55 -3.32 -9.34
N VAL A 222 -8.84 -3.09 -10.44
CA VAL A 222 -9.13 -1.99 -11.38
C VAL A 222 -9.11 -2.39 -12.85
N GLY A 223 -8.98 -3.68 -13.16
CA GLY A 223 -8.94 -4.21 -14.53
C GLY A 223 -7.56 -4.13 -15.18
N GLN A 224 -6.50 -4.32 -14.40
CA GLN A 224 -5.09 -4.18 -14.81
C GLN A 224 -4.29 -5.49 -14.74
N ALA A 225 -4.95 -6.65 -14.85
CA ALA A 225 -4.30 -7.95 -14.71
C ALA A 225 -3.07 -8.16 -15.61
N ASP A 226 -3.13 -7.78 -16.89
CA ASP A 226 -2.00 -7.92 -17.82
C ASP A 226 -0.80 -7.07 -17.39
N GLU A 227 -1.04 -5.89 -16.82
CA GLU A 227 0.01 -5.01 -16.33
C GLU A 227 0.64 -5.56 -15.04
N LEU A 228 -0.16 -6.13 -14.13
CA LEU A 228 0.35 -6.80 -12.92
C LEU A 228 1.27 -7.98 -13.29
N LEU A 229 0.89 -8.80 -14.28
CA LEU A 229 1.74 -9.88 -14.79
C LEU A 229 3.03 -9.32 -15.40
N ALA A 230 2.94 -8.28 -16.23
CA ALA A 230 4.10 -7.65 -16.85
C ALA A 230 5.09 -7.04 -15.82
N HIS A 231 4.60 -6.64 -14.65
CA HIS A 231 5.42 -6.09 -13.56
C HIS A 231 5.99 -7.16 -12.60
N GLY A 232 5.69 -8.43 -12.84
CA GLY A 232 6.33 -9.55 -12.15
C GLY A 232 5.44 -10.31 -11.17
N ALA A 233 4.12 -10.19 -11.26
CA ALA A 233 3.22 -11.13 -10.59
C ALA A 233 3.35 -12.52 -11.23
N ASP A 234 3.42 -13.57 -10.42
CA ASP A 234 3.40 -14.95 -10.88
C ASP A 234 1.97 -15.42 -11.19
N ILE A 235 0.99 -14.83 -10.51
CA ILE A 235 -0.44 -15.03 -10.75
C ILE A 235 -1.20 -13.75 -10.45
N VAL A 236 -2.32 -13.55 -11.14
CA VAL A 236 -3.28 -12.49 -10.83
C VAL A 236 -4.64 -13.10 -10.51
N VAL A 237 -5.28 -12.60 -9.45
CA VAL A 237 -6.63 -12.97 -9.03
C VAL A 237 -7.46 -11.72 -8.80
N THR A 238 -8.78 -11.84 -8.88
CA THR A 238 -9.70 -10.72 -8.53
C THR A 238 -10.09 -10.75 -7.05
N ASP A 239 -10.04 -11.93 -6.43
CA ASP A 239 -10.19 -12.13 -4.99
C ASP A 239 -9.19 -13.20 -4.51
N LEU A 240 -8.58 -13.00 -3.34
CA LEU A 240 -7.68 -14.02 -2.77
C LEU A 240 -8.40 -15.32 -2.43
N ALA A 241 -9.72 -15.30 -2.23
CA ALA A 241 -10.49 -16.53 -2.06
C ALA A 241 -10.37 -17.48 -3.27
N ASP A 242 -10.11 -16.96 -4.47
CA ASP A 242 -9.93 -17.75 -5.70
C ASP A 242 -8.70 -18.68 -5.63
N LEU A 243 -7.75 -18.40 -4.73
CA LEU A 243 -6.59 -19.26 -4.49
C LEU A 243 -6.92 -20.50 -3.65
N LEU A 244 -7.97 -20.45 -2.82
CA LEU A 244 -8.34 -21.56 -1.93
C LEU A 244 -8.86 -22.79 -2.70
N ASP A 245 -9.41 -22.55 -3.89
CA ASP A 245 -10.00 -23.58 -4.75
C ASP A 245 -9.01 -24.10 -5.81
N ARG A 246 -7.77 -23.60 -5.80
CA ARG A 246 -6.73 -23.96 -6.77
C ARG A 246 -5.75 -24.99 -6.20
N ALA A 247 -5.27 -25.85 -7.10
CA ALA A 247 -4.12 -26.70 -6.80
C ALA A 247 -2.86 -25.84 -6.61
N ASP A 248 -1.99 -26.26 -5.70
CA ASP A 248 -0.74 -25.57 -5.42
C ASP A 248 0.18 -25.64 -6.67
N PRO A 249 0.71 -24.50 -7.15
CA PRO A 249 1.59 -24.49 -8.31
C PRO A 249 2.92 -25.23 -8.02
N PRO A 250 3.55 -25.81 -9.06
CA PRO A 250 4.86 -26.43 -8.90
C PRO A 250 5.93 -25.40 -8.50
N ALA A 251 7.00 -25.85 -7.84
CA ALA A 251 8.11 -24.96 -7.49
C ALA A 251 8.73 -24.33 -8.75
N PRO A 252 9.09 -23.04 -8.73
CA PRO A 252 9.66 -22.36 -9.89
C PRO A 252 11.01 -22.98 -10.28
N ASN A 253 11.16 -23.32 -11.56
CA ASN A 253 12.40 -23.86 -12.11
C ASN A 253 13.38 -22.70 -12.41
N ARG A 254 14.14 -22.24 -11.39
CA ARG A 254 15.10 -21.12 -11.53
C ARG A 254 16.44 -21.56 -12.14
N THR A 255 16.42 -22.30 -13.25
CA THR A 255 17.63 -22.62 -14.05
C THR A 255 17.78 -21.76 -15.30
N ALA A 256 16.90 -20.79 -15.54
CA ALA A 256 17.12 -19.79 -16.59
C ALA A 256 18.15 -18.76 -16.12
N THR A 257 19.38 -18.96 -16.58
CA THR A 257 20.52 -18.07 -16.42
C THR A 257 20.21 -16.65 -16.93
N ASP A 258 20.75 -15.68 -16.21
CA ASP A 258 20.86 -14.27 -16.56
C ASP A 258 21.32 -14.08 -18.02
N PRO A 259 20.51 -13.44 -18.90
CA PRO A 259 20.92 -13.15 -20.29
C PRO A 259 22.11 -12.18 -20.37
N LEU A 260 22.49 -11.51 -19.28
CA LEU A 260 23.54 -10.48 -19.26
C LEU A 260 24.93 -11.01 -18.87
N ALA A 261 25.08 -12.30 -18.59
CA ALA A 261 26.38 -12.90 -18.26
C ALA A 261 27.20 -13.37 -19.49
N ALA A 262 26.61 -13.40 -20.70
CA ALA A 262 27.25 -13.96 -21.88
C ALA A 262 28.18 -12.99 -22.65
N GLU A 263 28.21 -11.69 -22.33
CA GLU A 263 29.03 -10.70 -23.08
C GLU A 263 30.31 -10.23 -22.37
N ARG A 264 30.67 -10.77 -21.19
CA ARG A 264 31.92 -10.40 -20.48
C ARG A 264 33.05 -11.42 -20.61
N GLY A 265 33.11 -12.13 -21.73
CA GLY A 265 34.09 -13.20 -21.96
C GLY A 265 34.72 -13.15 -23.35
N SER A 266 35.17 -12.00 -23.82
CA SER A 266 36.09 -11.85 -24.97
C SER A 266 36.67 -10.43 -24.97
N GLY A 267 37.85 -10.26 -24.39
CA GLY A 267 38.60 -9.00 -24.36
C GLY A 267 39.92 -9.18 -23.63
#